data_AF-A0A7X6TA54-F1
#
_entry.id   AF-A0A7X6TA54-F1
#
_cell.length_a   1.000
_cell.length_b   1.000
_cell.length_c   1.000
_cell.angle_alpha   90.00
_cell.angle_beta   90.00
_cell.angle_gamma   90.00
#
_symmetry.space_group_name_H-M   'P 1'
#
loop_
_entity.id
_entity.type
_entity.pdbx_description
1 polymer ?
#
loop_
_entity_poly.entity_id
_entity_poly.type
_entity_poly.pdbx_seq_one_letter_code
_entity_poly.pdbx_strand_id
1 'polypeptide(L)'
;MNLILRQISFVSISNWNGIYTHNIHQYNRYGKRKGKKTYGPDEVIRVDGAIPKLVDDVTWARVSERMDANKRKKPGQAKKTRAKRVYLLSGLIECEESVSAMHGQPSKNARGYETVYYACSGRKKKNGCTMRPVEKDWIEKQVAEVVLSLIDQLDAQAIADRCNEIIKDMIQSQSQEIDRQRVIMADLEKRERNLMENLEKGGFNRGISNRLEDIQEGIKGTRIRLDAITPRIVPNYSVDAVSRSLAWVKEEIAQGGSVRKRPSRPLWRLWW
;
A
#
# COMPACT_ATOMS: atom_id res chain seq x y z
N MET A 1 -32.73 34.18 -14.56
CA MET A 1 -32.09 34.51 -13.28
C MET A 1 -31.79 33.20 -12.54
N ASN A 2 -30.50 32.88 -12.42
CA ASN A 2 -29.88 32.01 -11.39
C ASN A 2 -30.25 30.52 -11.32
N LEU A 3 -29.37 29.67 -11.88
CA LEU A 3 -28.54 28.68 -11.15
C LEU A 3 -28.14 27.51 -12.08
N ILE A 4 -27.46 27.84 -13.19
CA ILE A 4 -26.48 26.92 -13.78
C ILE A 4 -25.23 27.05 -12.91
N LEU A 5 -24.53 25.94 -12.65
CA LEU A 5 -23.29 25.79 -11.84
C LEU A 5 -23.49 25.26 -10.41
N ARG A 6 -23.80 23.96 -10.25
CA ARG A 6 -23.31 23.16 -9.11
C ARG A 6 -23.18 21.67 -9.45
N GLN A 7 -22.25 21.31 -10.35
CA GLN A 7 -21.79 19.92 -10.44
C GLN A 7 -20.42 19.75 -11.12
N ILE A 8 -19.45 20.61 -10.79
CA ILE A 8 -18.05 20.23 -10.98
C ILE A 8 -17.68 19.38 -9.75
N SER A 9 -17.96 18.09 -9.83
CA SER A 9 -17.52 17.11 -8.85
C SER A 9 -15.99 17.11 -8.83
N PHE A 10 -15.44 17.56 -7.69
CA PHE A 10 -14.02 17.60 -7.39
C PHE A 10 -13.35 16.25 -7.71
N VAL A 11 -12.52 16.24 -8.76
CA VAL A 11 -11.48 15.27 -9.14
C VAL A 11 -11.83 13.80 -8.88
N SER A 12 -12.48 13.15 -9.85
CA SER A 12 -12.46 11.69 -9.94
C SER A 12 -11.07 11.24 -10.41
N ILE A 13 -10.53 10.21 -9.76
CA ILE A 13 -9.21 9.63 -10.03
C ILE A 13 -9.01 9.29 -11.52
N SER A 14 -10.07 8.87 -12.23
CA SER A 14 -10.07 8.62 -13.68
C SER A 14 -9.56 9.77 -14.56
N ASN A 15 -9.62 11.03 -14.11
CA ASN A 15 -9.15 12.19 -14.87
C ASN A 15 -7.65 12.15 -15.14
N TRP A 16 -6.89 11.43 -14.30
CA TRP A 16 -5.43 11.35 -14.40
C TRP A 16 -4.98 10.52 -15.62
N ASN A 17 -5.84 9.60 -16.08
CA ASN A 17 -5.62 8.83 -17.30
C ASN A 17 -6.38 9.39 -18.52
N GLY A 18 -6.81 10.65 -18.45
CA GLY A 18 -7.49 11.34 -19.56
C GLY A 18 -8.95 10.93 -19.78
N ILE A 19 -9.55 10.15 -18.88
CA ILE A 19 -10.95 9.72 -18.97
C ILE A 19 -11.82 10.72 -18.21
N TYR A 20 -12.70 11.40 -18.93
CA TYR A 20 -13.73 12.23 -18.33
C TYR A 20 -14.97 11.39 -18.06
N THR A 21 -15.47 11.45 -16.81
CA THR A 21 -16.67 10.75 -16.41
C THR A 21 -17.70 11.72 -15.83
N HIS A 22 -18.91 11.70 -16.37
CA HIS A 22 -20.03 12.52 -15.90
C HIS A 22 -21.22 11.65 -15.49
N ASN A 23 -22.03 12.18 -14.56
CA ASN A 23 -23.26 11.54 -14.07
C ASN A 23 -23.06 10.14 -13.46
N ILE A 24 -21.96 9.89 -12.74
CA ILE A 24 -21.73 8.57 -12.11
C ILE A 24 -22.68 8.34 -10.93
N HIS A 25 -22.99 9.39 -10.17
CA HIS A 25 -23.71 9.29 -8.90
C HIS A 25 -24.76 10.39 -8.75
N GLN A 26 -25.97 9.99 -8.38
CA GLN A 26 -26.96 10.90 -7.82
C GLN A 26 -26.94 10.78 -6.30
N TYR A 27 -26.85 11.92 -5.64
CA TYR A 27 -26.97 12.00 -4.20
C TYR A 27 -28.35 12.55 -3.85
N ASN A 28 -29.14 11.78 -3.11
CA ASN A 28 -30.34 12.30 -2.47
C ASN A 28 -30.01 12.63 -1.01
N ARG A 29 -30.62 13.71 -0.50
CA ARG A 29 -30.47 14.11 0.90
C ARG A 29 -31.85 14.29 1.49
N TYR A 30 -32.24 13.37 2.37
CA TYR A 30 -33.45 13.46 3.18
C TYR A 30 -33.04 13.71 4.64
N GLY A 31 -33.02 14.98 5.04
CA GLY A 31 -32.52 15.41 6.34
C GLY A 31 -31.05 15.01 6.56
N LYS A 32 -30.78 14.25 7.63
CA LYS A 32 -29.43 13.74 7.96
C LYS A 32 -29.02 12.49 7.15
N ARG A 33 -29.95 11.86 6.42
CA ARG A 33 -29.66 10.66 5.60
C ARG A 33 -29.21 11.09 4.21
N LYS A 34 -28.06 10.55 3.78
CA LYS A 34 -27.56 10.68 2.40
C LYS A 34 -27.71 9.35 1.71
N GLY A 35 -28.58 9.25 0.71
CA GLY A 35 -28.61 8.12 -0.20
C GLY A 35 -27.73 8.42 -1.40
N LYS A 36 -27.09 7.38 -1.92
CA LYS A 36 -26.26 7.43 -3.12
C LYS A 36 -26.83 6.42 -4.11
N LYS A 37 -27.33 6.89 -5.24
CA LYS A 37 -27.68 6.06 -6.39
C LYS A 37 -26.50 6.10 -7.36
N THR A 38 -25.99 4.93 -7.74
CA THR A 38 -24.99 4.80 -8.80
C THR A 38 -25.75 4.42 -10.07
N TYR A 39 -25.52 5.17 -11.14
CA TYR A 39 -26.17 4.95 -12.42
C TYR A 39 -25.51 3.83 -13.23
N GLY A 40 -26.29 3.23 -14.13
CA GLY A 40 -25.80 2.16 -15.02
C GLY A 40 -24.87 2.69 -16.11
N PRO A 41 -24.16 1.80 -16.84
CA PRO A 41 -23.23 2.21 -17.91
C PRO A 41 -23.88 3.12 -18.96
N ASP A 42 -25.16 2.88 -19.27
CA ASP A 42 -25.92 3.58 -20.32
C ASP A 42 -26.28 5.03 -19.94
N GLU A 43 -26.31 5.34 -18.64
CA GLU A 43 -26.65 6.67 -18.10
C GLU A 43 -25.39 7.49 -17.73
N VAL A 44 -24.22 6.84 -17.75
CA VAL A 44 -22.93 7.42 -17.38
C VAL A 44 -22.16 7.81 -18.62
N ILE A 45 -21.92 9.11 -18.78
CA ILE A 45 -21.12 9.61 -19.91
C ILE A 45 -19.65 9.39 -19.57
N ARG A 46 -18.96 8.58 -20.39
CA ARG A 46 -17.50 8.39 -20.35
C ARG A 46 -16.91 8.84 -21.68
N VAL A 47 -16.00 9.81 -21.63
CA VAL A 47 -15.29 10.32 -22.81
C VAL A 47 -13.81 10.11 -22.61
N ASP A 48 -13.22 9.26 -23.46
CA ASP A 48 -11.79 8.99 -23.47
C ASP A 48 -11.05 10.13 -24.22
N GLY A 49 -9.93 10.58 -23.66
CA GLY A 49 -9.09 11.62 -24.27
C GLY A 49 -9.63 13.05 -24.14
N ALA A 50 -10.70 13.26 -23.36
CA ALA A 50 -11.24 14.60 -23.10
C ALA A 50 -10.28 15.50 -22.30
N ILE A 51 -9.35 14.90 -21.56
CA ILE A 51 -8.36 15.58 -20.74
C ILE A 51 -6.98 15.05 -21.16
N PRO A 52 -5.95 15.91 -21.33
CA PRO A 52 -4.59 15.45 -21.58
C PRO A 52 -4.14 14.45 -20.50
N LYS A 53 -3.60 13.30 -20.92
CA LYS A 53 -3.12 12.27 -20.00
C LYS A 53 -1.91 12.80 -19.22
N LEU A 54 -1.98 12.74 -17.89
CA LEU A 54 -0.89 13.13 -16.98
C LEU A 54 0.00 11.94 -16.60
N VAL A 55 -0.56 10.73 -16.67
CA VAL A 55 0.10 9.48 -16.26
C VAL A 55 -0.08 8.46 -17.40
N ASP A 56 0.93 7.62 -17.62
CA ASP A 56 0.86 6.53 -18.60
C ASP A 56 -0.09 5.40 -18.15
N ASP A 57 -0.66 4.68 -19.12
CA ASP A 57 -1.66 3.64 -18.86
C ASP A 57 -1.11 2.49 -17.98
N VAL A 58 0.19 2.17 -18.08
CA VAL A 58 0.83 1.08 -17.34
C VAL A 58 1.00 1.44 -15.86
N THR A 59 1.49 2.64 -15.57
CA THR A 59 1.60 3.19 -14.22
C THR A 59 0.22 3.36 -13.60
N TRP A 60 -0.77 3.80 -14.38
CA TRP A 60 -2.15 3.92 -13.92
C TRP A 60 -2.74 2.59 -13.48
N ALA A 61 -2.59 1.54 -14.29
CA ALA A 61 -3.06 0.19 -13.96
C ALA A 61 -2.45 -0.32 -12.65
N ARG A 62 -1.12 -0.18 -12.49
CA ARG A 62 -0.39 -0.57 -11.27
C ARG A 62 -0.87 0.18 -10.03
N VAL A 63 -1.14 1.48 -10.14
CA VAL A 63 -1.63 2.30 -9.03
C VAL A 63 -3.07 1.93 -8.67
N SER A 64 -3.93 1.71 -9.66
CA SER A 64 -5.31 1.27 -9.45
C SER A 64 -5.38 -0.07 -8.71
N GLU A 65 -4.59 -1.04 -9.14
CA GLU A 65 -4.51 -2.36 -8.49
C GLU A 65 -4.04 -2.23 -7.03
N ARG A 66 -3.00 -1.43 -6.77
CA ARG A 66 -2.52 -1.16 -5.40
C ARG A 66 -3.59 -0.46 -4.55
N MET A 67 -4.34 0.48 -5.12
CA MET A 67 -5.42 1.16 -4.40
C MET A 67 -6.55 0.19 -4.03
N ASP A 68 -6.95 -0.69 -4.94
CA ASP A 68 -8.01 -1.66 -4.66
C ASP A 68 -7.56 -2.74 -3.68
N ALA A 69 -6.31 -3.21 -3.78
CA ALA A 69 -5.70 -4.07 -2.77
C ALA A 69 -5.67 -3.37 -1.40
N ASN A 70 -5.33 -2.08 -1.34
CA ASN A 70 -5.32 -1.30 -0.10
C ASN A 70 -6.72 -1.07 0.48
N LYS A 71 -7.74 -0.84 -0.35
CA LYS A 71 -9.15 -0.74 0.08
C LYS A 71 -9.62 -2.04 0.73
N ARG A 72 -9.22 -3.19 0.17
CA ARG A 72 -9.54 -4.53 0.71
C ARG A 72 -8.75 -4.86 1.98
N LYS A 73 -7.45 -4.55 2.01
CA LYS A 73 -6.51 -4.94 3.10
C LYS A 73 -6.52 -4.00 4.31
N LYS A 74 -7.00 -2.75 4.20
CA LYS A 74 -6.94 -1.76 5.30
C LYS A 74 -8.32 -1.20 5.74
N PRO A 75 -9.30 -2.03 6.13
CA PRO A 75 -10.52 -1.52 6.77
C PRO A 75 -10.23 -0.81 8.11
N GLY A 76 -9.10 -1.12 8.75
CA GLY A 76 -8.65 -0.52 10.02
C GLY A 76 -7.88 0.79 9.89
N GLN A 77 -6.77 0.86 9.13
CA GLN A 77 -5.83 2.00 9.20
C GLN A 77 -6.41 3.34 8.73
N ALA A 78 -7.20 3.38 7.66
CA ALA A 78 -7.84 4.63 7.20
C ALA A 78 -8.94 5.12 8.17
N LYS A 79 -9.46 4.23 9.04
CA LYS A 79 -10.42 4.55 10.10
C LYS A 79 -9.78 4.79 11.48
N LYS A 80 -8.51 4.39 11.69
CA LYS A 80 -7.80 4.56 12.98
C LYS A 80 -7.80 6.03 13.43
N THR A 81 -7.68 6.98 12.51
CA THR A 81 -7.68 8.42 12.83
C THR A 81 -9.05 8.98 13.26
N ARG A 82 -10.14 8.21 13.13
CA ARG A 82 -11.51 8.64 13.50
C ARG A 82 -12.24 7.68 14.44
N ALA A 83 -11.67 6.51 14.74
CA ALA A 83 -12.30 5.53 15.61
C ALA A 83 -12.06 5.90 17.08
N LYS A 84 -13.14 6.03 17.86
CA LYS A 84 -13.07 6.30 19.31
C LYS A 84 -12.45 5.16 20.13
N ARG A 85 -12.31 3.96 19.54
CA ARG A 85 -11.81 2.75 20.20
C ARG A 85 -10.89 1.97 19.26
N VAL A 86 -9.86 1.37 19.84
CA VAL A 86 -8.94 0.46 19.15
C VAL A 86 -9.41 -0.97 19.35
N TYR A 87 -9.53 -1.70 18.23
CA TYR A 87 -9.84 -3.12 18.16
C TYR A 87 -8.67 -3.79 17.44
N LEU A 88 -7.92 -4.65 18.13
CA LEU A 88 -6.68 -5.24 17.62
C LEU A 88 -6.96 -6.16 16.42
N LEU A 89 -8.06 -6.90 16.51
CA LEU A 89 -8.42 -7.96 15.57
C LEU A 89 -9.40 -7.48 14.47
N SER A 90 -9.50 -6.16 14.29
CA SER A 90 -10.38 -5.55 13.29
C SER A 90 -9.97 -5.92 11.87
N GLY A 91 -10.85 -6.64 11.16
CA GLY A 91 -10.60 -7.14 9.80
C GLY A 91 -9.80 -8.44 9.74
N LEU A 92 -9.53 -9.08 10.89
CA LEU A 92 -8.91 -10.41 10.98
C LEU A 92 -9.90 -11.49 11.42
N ILE A 93 -10.87 -11.15 12.28
CA ILE A 93 -11.87 -12.13 12.76
C ILE A 93 -13.05 -12.22 11.80
N GLU A 94 -13.40 -13.44 11.45
CA GLU A 94 -14.58 -13.81 10.68
C GLU A 94 -15.48 -14.75 11.48
N CYS A 95 -16.79 -14.63 11.27
CA CYS A 95 -17.78 -15.50 11.88
C CYS A 95 -17.82 -16.83 11.13
N GLU A 96 -17.71 -17.96 11.84
CA GLU A 96 -17.78 -19.30 11.25
C GLU A 96 -19.14 -19.57 10.57
N GLU A 97 -20.25 -19.18 11.21
CA GLU A 97 -21.61 -19.46 10.71
C GLU A 97 -21.96 -18.72 9.40
N SER A 98 -21.47 -17.50 9.21
CA SER A 98 -21.87 -16.66 8.07
C SER A 98 -20.70 -16.18 7.21
N VAL A 99 -19.48 -16.66 7.49
CA VAL A 99 -18.21 -16.27 6.85
C VAL A 99 -18.07 -14.76 6.68
N SER A 100 -18.64 -14.02 7.62
CA SER A 100 -18.76 -12.57 7.54
C SER A 100 -17.82 -11.94 8.55
N ALA A 101 -17.11 -10.89 8.14
CA ALA A 101 -16.22 -10.16 9.03
C ALA A 101 -16.95 -9.65 10.29
N MET A 102 -16.28 -9.77 11.44
CA MET A 102 -16.78 -9.25 12.71
C MET A 102 -16.38 -7.78 12.89
N HIS A 103 -17.21 -7.01 13.58
CA HIS A 103 -16.96 -5.60 13.86
C HIS A 103 -17.04 -5.29 15.35
N GLY A 104 -16.33 -4.25 15.77
CA GLY A 104 -16.42 -3.73 17.13
C GLY A 104 -17.79 -3.13 17.43
N GLN A 105 -18.46 -3.62 18.47
CA GLN A 105 -19.74 -3.15 18.97
C GLN A 105 -19.63 -2.79 20.46
N PRO A 106 -19.68 -1.50 20.83
CA PRO A 106 -19.83 -1.11 22.21
C PRO A 106 -21.27 -1.41 22.68
N SER A 107 -21.41 -1.89 23.91
CA SER A 107 -22.67 -1.99 24.64
C SER A 107 -22.57 -1.17 25.91
N LYS A 108 -23.59 -0.36 26.20
CA LYS A 108 -23.66 0.42 27.43
C LYS A 108 -24.78 -0.12 28.30
N ASN A 109 -24.47 -0.38 29.56
CA ASN A 109 -25.46 -0.75 30.55
C ASN A 109 -26.21 0.49 31.07
N ALA A 110 -27.35 0.30 31.72
CA ALA A 110 -28.19 1.39 32.26
C ALA A 110 -27.45 2.30 33.25
N ARG A 111 -26.43 1.76 33.94
CA ARG A 111 -25.55 2.48 34.87
C ARG A 111 -24.39 3.24 34.19
N GLY A 112 -24.30 3.23 32.86
CA GLY A 112 -23.27 3.94 32.10
C GLY A 112 -21.96 3.17 31.86
N TYR A 113 -21.77 2.00 32.49
CA TYR A 113 -20.63 1.11 32.20
C TYR A 113 -20.69 0.62 30.76
N GLU A 114 -19.57 0.71 30.05
CA GLU A 114 -19.44 0.31 28.67
C GLU A 114 -18.58 -0.95 28.54
N THR A 115 -19.17 -2.01 27.99
CA THR A 115 -18.44 -3.23 27.63
C THR A 115 -18.34 -3.30 26.11
N VAL A 116 -17.21 -3.79 25.61
CA VAL A 116 -16.89 -3.78 24.19
C VAL A 116 -16.84 -5.21 23.65
N TYR A 117 -17.47 -5.44 22.50
CA TYR A 117 -17.63 -6.76 21.91
C TYR A 117 -17.21 -6.78 20.44
N TYR A 118 -16.86 -7.95 19.92
CA TYR A 118 -16.88 -8.27 18.50
C TYR A 118 -18.22 -8.89 18.14
N ALA A 119 -18.92 -8.30 17.17
CA ALA A 119 -20.22 -8.77 16.70
C ALA A 119 -20.18 -9.10 15.20
N CYS A 120 -20.85 -10.18 14.80
CA CYS A 120 -20.94 -10.58 13.41
C CYS A 120 -21.72 -9.54 12.57
N SER A 121 -21.17 -9.18 11.41
CA SER A 121 -21.85 -8.27 10.48
C SER A 121 -23.10 -8.89 9.84
N GLY A 122 -23.15 -10.22 9.65
CA GLY A 122 -24.32 -10.95 9.21
C GLY A 122 -25.49 -10.81 10.20
N ARG A 123 -25.20 -10.95 11.50
CA ARG A 123 -26.19 -10.73 12.57
C ARG A 123 -26.72 -9.30 12.59
N LYS A 124 -25.84 -8.30 12.44
CA LYS A 124 -26.25 -6.89 12.37
C LYS A 124 -27.16 -6.59 11.17
N LYS A 125 -26.90 -7.23 10.03
CA LYS A 125 -27.73 -7.10 8.82
C LYS A 125 -28.99 -7.97 8.85
N LYS A 126 -29.19 -8.77 9.90
CA LYS A 126 -30.29 -9.75 10.05
C LYS A 126 -30.28 -10.84 8.96
N ASN A 127 -29.10 -11.27 8.53
CA ASN A 127 -28.91 -12.34 7.53
C ASN A 127 -28.99 -13.76 8.13
N GLY A 128 -29.79 -13.98 9.17
CA GLY A 128 -29.97 -15.31 9.78
C GLY A 128 -28.86 -15.82 10.71
N CYS A 129 -27.75 -15.08 10.89
CA CYS A 129 -26.68 -15.48 11.82
C CYS A 129 -27.09 -15.35 13.30
N THR A 130 -26.90 -16.43 14.05
CA THR A 130 -27.29 -16.56 15.48
C THR A 130 -26.10 -16.41 16.45
N MET A 131 -24.86 -16.41 15.94
CA MET A 131 -23.64 -16.26 16.73
C MET A 131 -23.69 -15.10 17.73
N ARG A 132 -23.35 -15.39 19.00
CA ARG A 132 -23.30 -14.40 20.10
C ARG A 132 -22.13 -13.44 19.93
N PRO A 133 -22.27 -12.15 20.28
CA PRO A 133 -21.13 -11.24 20.32
C PRO A 133 -20.11 -11.75 21.35
N VAL A 134 -18.84 -11.71 20.99
CA VAL A 134 -17.73 -12.16 21.83
C VAL A 134 -17.12 -10.95 22.52
N GLU A 135 -16.83 -11.06 23.82
CA GLU A 135 -16.18 -9.97 24.56
C GLU A 135 -14.79 -9.68 24.00
N LYS A 136 -14.51 -8.39 23.78
CA LYS A 136 -13.28 -7.93 23.13
C LYS A 136 -12.03 -8.37 23.91
N ASP A 137 -12.01 -8.13 25.20
CA ASP A 137 -10.81 -8.35 26.03
C ASP A 137 -10.53 -9.85 26.18
N TRP A 138 -11.57 -10.68 26.26
CA TRP A 138 -11.44 -12.13 26.30
C TRP A 138 -10.80 -12.68 25.02
N ILE A 139 -11.34 -12.36 23.84
CA ILE A 139 -10.82 -12.91 22.57
C ILE A 139 -9.43 -12.34 22.24
N GLU A 140 -9.18 -11.06 22.52
CA GLU A 140 -7.85 -10.47 22.29
C GLU A 140 -6.79 -11.10 23.20
N LYS A 141 -7.13 -11.43 24.45
CA LYS A 141 -6.23 -12.15 25.37
C LYS A 141 -5.92 -13.56 24.87
N GLN A 142 -6.93 -14.31 24.43
CA GLN A 142 -6.72 -15.66 23.90
C GLN A 142 -5.82 -15.65 22.65
N VAL A 143 -6.06 -14.72 21.73
CA VAL A 143 -5.20 -14.57 20.54
C VAL A 143 -3.79 -14.13 20.93
N ALA A 144 -3.63 -13.23 21.90
CA ALA A 144 -2.32 -12.80 22.38
C ALA A 144 -1.53 -13.98 23.00
N GLU A 145 -2.17 -14.83 23.80
CA GLU A 145 -1.56 -16.03 24.39
C GLU A 145 -1.07 -17.01 23.31
N VAL A 146 -1.89 -17.26 22.29
CA VAL A 146 -1.50 -18.11 21.15
C VAL A 146 -0.35 -17.49 20.35
N VAL A 147 -0.36 -16.18 20.14
CA VAL A 147 0.73 -15.50 19.44
C VAL A 147 2.03 -15.58 20.25
N LEU A 148 1.96 -15.41 21.58
CA LEU A 148 3.13 -15.54 22.45
C LEU A 148 3.73 -16.95 22.39
N SER A 149 2.91 -18.00 22.44
CA SER A 149 3.39 -19.38 22.35
C SER A 149 4.02 -19.69 21.00
N LEU A 150 3.48 -19.14 19.91
CA LEU A 150 4.09 -19.25 18.58
C LEU A 150 5.45 -18.53 18.54
N ILE A 151 5.58 -17.36 19.16
CA ILE A 151 6.85 -16.64 19.24
C ILE A 151 7.88 -17.41 20.08
N ASP A 152 7.46 -18.11 21.13
CA ASP A 152 8.36 -18.96 21.94
C ASP A 152 8.92 -20.14 21.15
N GLN A 153 8.18 -20.66 20.17
CA GLN A 153 8.63 -21.74 19.29
C GLN A 153 9.55 -21.26 18.16
N LEU A 154 9.70 -19.94 17.96
CA LEU A 154 10.55 -19.41 16.91
C LEU A 154 12.03 -19.54 17.29
N ASP A 155 12.80 -20.15 16.40
CA ASP A 155 14.24 -20.17 16.49
C ASP A 155 14.84 -18.85 15.97
N ALA A 156 15.53 -18.14 16.86
CA ALA A 156 16.20 -16.89 16.53
C ALA A 156 17.31 -17.07 15.48
N GLN A 157 17.96 -18.24 15.46
CA GLN A 157 18.99 -18.57 14.48
C GLN A 157 18.38 -18.70 13.09
N ALA A 158 17.34 -19.54 12.95
CA ALA A 158 16.62 -19.69 11.68
C ALA A 158 16.06 -18.37 11.14
N ILE A 159 15.57 -17.49 12.01
CA ILE A 159 15.10 -16.15 11.60
C ILE A 159 16.26 -15.28 11.10
N ALA A 160 17.39 -15.25 11.82
CA ALA A 160 18.56 -14.49 11.43
C ALA A 160 19.07 -14.95 10.06
N ASP A 161 19.23 -16.26 9.87
CA ASP A 161 19.69 -16.86 8.62
C ASP A 161 18.74 -16.51 7.47
N ARG A 162 17.43 -16.66 7.68
CA ARG A 162 16.45 -16.32 6.65
C ARG A 162 16.45 -14.83 6.30
N CYS A 163 16.62 -13.94 7.28
CA CYS A 163 16.73 -12.50 7.03
C CYS A 163 17.99 -12.19 6.21
N ASN A 164 19.11 -12.84 6.53
CA ASN A 164 20.39 -12.64 5.88
C ASN A 164 20.39 -13.19 4.44
N GLU A 165 19.71 -14.32 4.20
CA GLU A 165 19.43 -14.82 2.84
C GLU A 165 18.65 -13.80 2.02
N ILE A 166 17.56 -13.26 2.55
CA ILE A 166 16.75 -12.25 1.85
C ILE A 166 17.59 -10.99 1.54
N ILE A 167 18.45 -10.57 2.47
CA ILE A 167 19.39 -9.45 2.24
C ILE A 167 20.35 -9.80 1.11
N LYS A 168 20.93 -11.01 1.12
CA LYS A 168 21.87 -11.47 0.10
C LYS A 168 21.22 -11.50 -1.28
N ASP A 169 20.03 -12.09 -1.40
CA ASP A 169 19.27 -12.15 -2.64
C ASP A 169 18.93 -10.74 -3.15
N MET A 170 18.55 -9.84 -2.23
CA MET A 170 18.27 -8.44 -2.57
C MET A 170 19.53 -7.74 -3.09
N ILE A 171 20.68 -7.87 -2.42
CA ILE A 171 21.95 -7.29 -2.85
C ILE A 171 22.36 -7.85 -4.22
N GLN A 172 22.24 -9.16 -4.40
CA GLN A 172 22.56 -9.82 -5.66
C GLN A 172 21.67 -9.32 -6.80
N SER A 173 20.36 -9.24 -6.59
CA SER A 173 19.42 -8.70 -7.59
C SER A 173 19.73 -7.24 -7.95
N GLN A 174 20.09 -6.40 -6.97
CA GLN A 174 20.50 -5.02 -7.20
C GLN A 174 21.80 -4.94 -7.99
N SER A 175 22.81 -5.76 -7.63
CA SER A 175 24.08 -5.79 -8.36
C SER A 175 23.89 -6.18 -9.83
N GLN A 176 23.08 -7.21 -10.09
CA GLN A 176 22.76 -7.65 -11.45
C GLN A 176 22.01 -6.57 -12.24
N GLU A 177 21.09 -5.84 -11.59
CA GLU A 177 20.39 -4.73 -12.24
C GLU A 177 21.34 -3.58 -12.58
N ILE A 178 22.22 -3.20 -11.64
CA ILE A 178 23.25 -2.17 -11.89
C ILE A 178 24.14 -2.57 -13.07
N ASP A 179 24.61 -3.81 -13.11
CA ASP A 179 25.47 -4.30 -14.20
C ASP A 179 24.74 -4.29 -15.54
N ARG A 180 23.47 -4.71 -15.59
CA ARG A 180 22.65 -4.63 -16.81
C ARG A 180 22.50 -3.19 -17.29
N GLN A 181 22.19 -2.25 -16.40
CA GLN A 181 22.05 -0.84 -16.77
C GLN A 181 23.38 -0.23 -17.23
N ARG A 182 24.52 -0.63 -16.63
CA ARG A 182 25.86 -0.22 -17.08
C ARG A 182 26.18 -0.72 -18.49
N VAL A 183 25.86 -1.98 -18.80
CA VAL A 183 26.05 -2.55 -20.15
C VAL A 183 25.21 -1.79 -21.18
N ILE A 184 23.94 -1.51 -20.88
CA ILE A 184 23.06 -0.72 -21.76
C ILE A 184 23.64 0.68 -21.99
N MET A 185 24.12 1.34 -20.93
CA MET A 185 24.70 2.67 -21.04
C MET A 185 25.95 2.67 -21.93
N ALA A 186 26.86 1.71 -21.74
CA ALA A 186 28.06 1.59 -22.56
C ALA A 186 27.74 1.34 -24.05
N ASP A 187 26.71 0.55 -24.36
CA ASP A 187 26.26 0.33 -25.73
C ASP A 187 25.64 1.60 -26.35
N LEU A 188 24.81 2.34 -25.60
CA LEU A 188 24.24 3.61 -26.08
C LEU A 188 25.33 4.68 -26.32
N GLU A 189 26.29 4.82 -25.42
CA GLU A 189 27.43 5.74 -25.60
C GLU A 189 28.29 5.34 -26.80
N LYS A 190 28.47 4.03 -27.06
CA LYS A 190 29.17 3.56 -28.25
C LYS A 190 28.42 3.93 -29.53
N ARG A 191 27.09 3.79 -29.54
CA ARG A 191 26.25 4.19 -30.68
C ARG A 191 26.28 5.70 -30.91
N GLU A 192 26.27 6.49 -29.85
CA GLU A 192 26.43 7.95 -29.93
C GLU A 192 27.77 8.32 -30.58
N ARG A 193 28.89 7.77 -30.09
CA ARG A 193 30.22 8.01 -30.67
C ARG A 193 30.29 7.64 -32.15
N ASN A 194 29.76 6.48 -32.53
CA ASN A 194 29.76 6.05 -33.93
C ASN A 194 28.93 6.97 -34.82
N LEU A 195 27.79 7.49 -34.33
CA LEU A 195 26.99 8.45 -35.09
C LEU A 195 27.69 9.81 -35.23
N MET A 196 28.35 10.28 -34.17
CA MET A 196 29.14 11.52 -34.22
C MET A 196 30.30 11.41 -35.22
N GLU A 197 31.04 10.30 -35.21
CA GLU A 197 32.12 10.04 -36.16
C GLU A 197 31.61 9.96 -37.61
N ASN A 198 30.44 9.36 -37.83
CA ASN A 198 29.81 9.34 -39.15
C ASN A 198 29.38 10.74 -39.60
N LEU A 199 28.92 11.59 -38.68
CA LEU A 199 28.48 12.96 -38.96
C LEU A 199 29.68 13.86 -39.33
N GLU A 200 30.83 13.64 -38.70
CA GLU A 200 32.10 14.29 -39.05
C GLU A 200 32.58 13.91 -40.46
N LYS A 201 32.36 12.65 -40.89
CA LYS A 201 32.84 12.11 -42.17
C LYS A 201 31.85 12.24 -43.33
N GLY A 202 30.55 12.26 -43.05
CA GLY A 202 29.47 12.24 -44.03
C GLY A 202 28.33 13.13 -43.55
N GLY A 203 28.14 14.26 -44.25
CA GLY A 203 27.37 15.40 -43.78
C GLY A 203 25.93 15.18 -43.30
N PHE A 204 25.37 16.24 -42.75
CA PHE A 204 24.13 16.28 -41.98
C PHE A 204 22.90 15.71 -42.71
N ASN A 205 22.22 14.75 -42.08
CA ASN A 205 20.91 14.22 -42.49
C ASN A 205 19.94 14.29 -41.31
N ARG A 206 18.71 14.77 -41.53
CA ARG A 206 17.63 14.87 -40.52
C ARG A 206 17.33 13.53 -39.82
N GLY A 207 17.49 12.40 -40.50
CA GLY A 207 17.33 11.07 -39.88
C GLY A 207 18.38 10.76 -38.80
N ILE A 208 19.60 11.30 -38.94
CA ILE A 208 20.68 11.15 -37.96
C ILE A 208 20.39 11.98 -36.70
N SER A 209 19.87 13.19 -36.86
CA SER A 209 19.48 14.05 -35.73
C SER A 209 18.42 13.39 -34.85
N ASN A 210 17.34 12.87 -35.45
CA ASN A 210 16.29 12.15 -34.71
C ASN A 210 16.87 10.94 -33.96
N ARG A 211 17.77 10.18 -34.60
CA ARG A 211 18.37 9.00 -33.97
C ARG A 211 19.31 9.36 -32.81
N LEU A 212 20.00 10.49 -32.92
CA LEU A 212 20.87 11.01 -31.88
C LEU A 212 20.05 11.49 -30.67
N GLU A 213 18.91 12.15 -30.90
CA GLU A 213 17.96 12.52 -29.85
C GLU A 213 17.44 11.28 -29.10
N ASP A 214 17.01 10.23 -29.81
CA ASP A 214 16.58 8.97 -29.18
C ASP A 214 17.65 8.35 -28.28
N ILE A 215 18.91 8.36 -28.74
CA ILE A 215 20.04 7.78 -28.00
C ILE A 215 20.33 8.62 -26.76
N GLN A 216 20.34 9.94 -26.88
CA GLN A 216 20.54 10.86 -25.77
C GLN A 216 19.41 10.77 -24.73
N GLU A 217 18.17 10.61 -25.16
CA GLU A 217 17.04 10.35 -24.27
C GLU A 217 17.18 8.99 -23.58
N GLY A 218 17.62 7.96 -24.30
CA GLY A 218 17.95 6.65 -23.75
C GLY A 218 19.05 6.68 -22.69
N ILE A 219 20.11 7.46 -22.92
CA ILE A 219 21.21 7.67 -21.96
C ILE A 219 20.68 8.38 -20.71
N LYS A 220 19.95 9.49 -20.88
CA LYS A 220 19.33 10.23 -19.76
C LYS A 220 18.42 9.33 -18.94
N GLY A 221 17.55 8.55 -19.59
CA GLY A 221 16.63 7.63 -18.92
C GLY A 221 17.35 6.49 -18.18
N THR A 222 18.46 5.99 -18.72
CA THR A 222 19.29 4.95 -18.07
C THR A 222 20.06 5.52 -16.88
N ARG A 223 20.54 6.75 -16.99
CA ARG A 223 21.19 7.47 -15.89
C ARG A 223 20.25 7.71 -14.71
N ILE A 224 19.03 8.19 -14.97
CA ILE A 224 18.01 8.36 -13.94
C ILE A 224 17.70 7.02 -13.24
N ARG A 225 17.65 5.92 -13.99
CA ARG A 225 17.46 4.57 -13.43
C ARG A 225 18.63 4.16 -12.53
N LEU A 226 19.88 4.40 -12.95
CA LEU A 226 21.07 4.13 -12.13
C LEU A 226 21.09 4.97 -10.85
N ASP A 227 20.81 6.27 -10.95
CA ASP A 227 20.78 7.17 -9.79
C ASP A 227 19.65 6.83 -8.81
N ALA A 228 18.54 6.28 -9.31
CA ALA A 228 17.45 5.78 -8.49
C ALA A 228 17.81 4.49 -7.74
N ILE A 229 18.74 3.68 -8.26
CA ILE A 229 19.26 2.48 -7.61
C ILE A 229 20.29 2.92 -6.55
N THR A 230 19.79 3.44 -5.44
CA THR A 230 20.62 3.74 -4.26
C THR A 230 20.98 2.43 -3.55
N PRO A 231 22.26 2.17 -3.25
CA PRO A 231 22.65 0.97 -2.52
C PRO A 231 22.02 1.03 -1.13
N ARG A 232 21.09 0.11 -0.88
CA ARG A 232 20.44 0.00 0.42
C ARG A 232 21.40 -0.74 1.35
N ILE A 233 22.17 0.00 2.13
CA ILE A 233 23.05 -0.59 3.15
C ILE A 233 22.16 -1.19 4.24
N VAL A 234 21.98 -2.52 4.19
CA VAL A 234 21.28 -3.27 5.22
C VAL A 234 22.32 -4.06 6.00
N PRO A 235 22.47 -3.83 7.32
CA PRO A 235 23.40 -4.59 8.13
C PRO A 235 22.94 -6.04 8.23
N ASN A 236 23.90 -6.96 8.35
CA ASN A 236 23.60 -8.36 8.62
C ASN A 236 22.93 -8.50 10.00
N TYR A 237 21.89 -9.32 10.10
CA TYR A 237 21.23 -9.57 11.37
C TYR A 237 22.05 -10.58 12.19
N SER A 238 22.54 -10.15 13.35
CA SER A 238 23.08 -11.07 14.35
C SER A 238 21.95 -11.74 15.13
N VAL A 239 22.20 -12.97 15.58
CA VAL A 239 21.27 -13.75 16.40
C VAL A 239 20.84 -12.95 17.64
N ASP A 240 21.79 -12.30 18.32
CA ASP A 240 21.53 -11.45 19.48
C ASP A 240 20.61 -10.26 19.18
N ALA A 241 20.69 -9.69 17.97
CA ALA A 241 19.81 -8.60 17.57
C ALA A 241 18.37 -9.11 17.35
N VAL A 242 18.22 -10.31 16.77
CA VAL A 242 16.94 -10.97 16.58
C VAL A 242 16.33 -11.36 17.93
N SER A 243 17.10 -12.00 18.81
CA SER A 243 16.65 -12.40 20.16
C SER A 243 16.17 -11.21 20.99
N ARG A 244 16.91 -10.09 20.98
CA ARG A 244 16.47 -8.85 21.63
C ARG A 244 15.18 -8.30 21.06
N SER A 245 15.01 -8.38 19.74
CA SER A 245 13.79 -7.94 19.07
C SER A 245 12.59 -8.82 19.44
N LEU A 246 12.77 -10.14 19.48
CA LEU A 246 11.74 -11.09 19.90
C LEU A 246 11.34 -10.87 21.37
N ALA A 247 12.31 -10.68 22.26
CA ALA A 247 12.05 -10.37 23.66
C ALA A 247 11.23 -9.08 23.82
N TRP A 248 11.58 -8.04 23.06
CA TRP A 248 10.83 -6.78 23.06
C TRP A 248 9.39 -6.96 22.56
N VAL A 249 9.16 -7.74 21.50
CA VAL A 249 7.81 -8.04 21.00
C VAL A 249 6.99 -8.79 22.06
N LYS A 250 7.58 -9.77 22.75
CA LYS A 250 6.90 -10.50 23.84
C LYS A 250 6.47 -9.55 24.95
N GLU A 251 7.34 -8.63 25.35
CA GLU A 251 7.03 -7.62 26.37
C GLU A 251 5.90 -6.69 25.93
N GLU A 252 5.88 -6.24 24.67
CA GLU A 252 4.80 -5.38 24.15
C GLU A 252 3.44 -6.07 24.13
N ILE A 253 3.40 -7.34 23.74
CA ILE A 253 2.17 -8.13 23.70
C ILE A 253 1.65 -8.36 25.13
N ALA A 254 2.55 -8.66 26.07
CA ALA A 254 2.21 -8.85 27.48
C ALA A 254 1.67 -7.57 28.15
N GLN A 255 2.18 -6.39 27.78
CA GLN A 255 1.75 -5.09 28.33
C GLN A 255 0.49 -4.53 27.65
N GLY A 256 -0.20 -5.30 26.79
CA GLY A 256 -1.48 -4.91 26.22
C GLY A 256 -1.43 -3.72 25.26
N GLY A 257 -0.30 -3.49 24.60
CA GLY A 257 -0.17 -2.43 23.59
C GLY A 257 -0.22 -1.01 24.16
N SER A 258 0.17 -0.80 25.43
CA SER A 258 0.54 0.55 25.88
C SER A 258 1.73 0.99 25.04
N VAL A 259 1.50 1.89 24.09
CA VAL A 259 2.50 2.33 23.11
C VAL A 259 3.61 3.08 23.84
N ARG A 260 4.63 2.38 24.32
CA ARG A 260 5.95 2.98 24.33
C ARG A 260 6.26 3.19 22.86
N LYS A 261 6.38 4.45 22.43
CA LYS A 261 6.79 4.77 21.06
C LYS A 261 7.99 3.88 20.77
N ARG A 262 7.91 3.05 19.71
CA ARG A 262 9.09 2.43 19.09
C ARG A 262 10.17 3.50 19.12
N PRO A 263 11.35 3.27 19.73
CA PRO A 263 12.41 4.27 19.74
C PRO A 263 12.51 4.81 18.33
N SER A 264 12.37 6.13 18.17
CA SER A 264 12.18 6.78 16.86
C SER A 264 13.36 6.54 15.91
N ARG A 265 14.42 5.87 16.39
CA ARG A 265 15.58 5.42 15.66
C ARG A 265 15.80 3.93 15.93
N PRO A 266 15.89 3.08 14.89
CA PRO A 266 16.45 1.74 15.05
C PRO A 266 17.85 1.83 15.66
N LEU A 267 18.13 1.01 16.68
CA LEU A 267 19.41 1.02 17.42
C LEU A 267 20.65 0.75 16.54
N TRP A 268 20.49 0.28 15.30
CA TRP A 268 21.61 0.11 14.35
C TRP A 268 22.24 1.43 13.86
N ARG A 269 21.60 2.59 14.13
CA ARG A 269 22.20 3.92 13.86
C ARG A 269 23.03 4.50 15.01
N LEU A 270 23.12 3.81 16.15
CA LEU A 270 23.90 4.27 17.31
C LEU A 270 25.32 3.68 17.37
N TRP A 271 25.71 2.92 16.33
CA TRP A 271 27.01 2.30 16.20
C TRP A 271 27.72 2.76 14.92
N TRP A 272 27.67 4.08 14.66
CA TRP A 272 28.52 4.81 13.71
C TRP A 272 28.84 6.17 14.32
#